data_AF-A0A519UWL7-F1
#
_entry.id   AF-A0A519UWL7-F1
#
_cell.length_a   1.000
_cell.length_b   1.000
_cell.length_c   1.000
_cell.angle_alpha   90.00
_cell.angle_beta   90.00
_cell.angle_gamma   90.00
#
_symmetry.space_group_name_H-M   'P 1'
#
loop_
_entity.id
_entity.type
_entity.pdbx_description
1 polymer ?
#
loop_
_entity_poly.entity_id
_entity_poly.type
_entity_poly.pdbx_seq_one_letter_code
_entity_poly.pdbx_strand_id
1 'polypeptide(L)'
;MVSKALAKYVRSLHQRKYRQRHAAFLVEGAKSVLELLSSGLEIEHLLATPAFAGQLPPTPGLPVQLATEDELTQLGTLQTNAAA
;
A
#
# COMPACT_ATOMS: atom_id res chain seq x y z
N MET A 1 -1.41 -7.63 10.68
CA MET A 1 -2.10 -6.54 11.40
C MET A 1 -1.33 -5.26 11.18
N VAL A 2 -2.00 -4.27 10.61
CA VAL A 2 -1.40 -2.96 10.34
C VAL A 2 -1.32 -2.17 11.64
N SER A 3 -0.16 -1.55 11.91
CA SER A 3 0.00 -0.77 13.15
C SER A 3 -0.94 0.44 13.15
N LYS A 4 -1.40 0.87 14.33
CA LYS A 4 -2.28 2.05 14.44
C LYS A 4 -1.64 3.32 13.87
N ALA A 5 -0.32 3.46 14.01
CA ALA A 5 0.43 4.59 13.46
C ALA A 5 0.43 4.57 11.94
N LEU A 6 0.72 3.42 11.32
CA LEU A 6 0.70 3.27 9.86
C LEU A 6 -0.72 3.44 9.30
N ALA A 7 -1.73 2.87 9.97
CA ALA A 7 -3.13 3.06 9.61
C ALA A 7 -3.53 4.56 9.58
N LYS A 8 -3.11 5.32 10.59
CA LYS A 8 -3.35 6.78 10.64
C LYS A 8 -2.60 7.52 9.53
N TYR A 9 -1.37 7.10 9.23
CA TYR A 9 -0.57 7.67 8.15
C TYR A 9 -1.23 7.47 6.78
N VAL A 10 -1.56 6.23 6.42
CA VAL A 10 -2.23 5.88 5.16
C VAL A 10 -3.51 6.69 4.98
N ARG A 11 -4.38 6.71 6.00
CA ARG A 11 -5.64 7.51 5.96
C ARG A 11 -5.40 9.00 5.79
N SER A 12 -4.29 9.54 6.28
CA SER A 12 -3.95 10.94 6.09
C SER A 12 -3.67 11.26 4.62
N LEU A 13 -3.06 10.34 3.87
CA LEU A 13 -2.71 10.49 2.45
C LEU A 13 -3.94 10.63 1.53
N HIS A 14 -5.15 10.36 2.02
CA HIS A 14 -6.39 10.64 1.29
C HIS A 14 -6.59 12.15 1.06
N GLN A 15 -6.06 12.99 1.95
CA GLN A 15 -6.20 14.44 1.84
C GLN A 15 -4.98 15.06 1.13
N ARG A 16 -5.24 15.95 0.15
CA ARG A 16 -4.19 16.65 -0.61
C ARG A 16 -3.15 17.34 0.27
N LYS A 17 -3.59 17.95 1.39
CA LYS A 17 -2.72 18.62 2.37
C LYS A 17 -1.61 17.69 2.87
N TYR A 18 -1.95 16.45 3.22
CA TYR A 18 -0.98 15.50 3.76
C TYR A 18 -0.12 14.88 2.66
N ARG A 19 -0.65 14.65 1.46
CA ARG A 19 0.19 14.24 0.31
C ARG A 19 1.30 15.25 0.00
N GLN A 20 0.95 16.53 -0.01
CA GLN A 20 1.93 17.60 -0.23
C GLN A 20 2.93 17.70 0.94
N ARG A 21 2.45 17.56 2.17
CA ARG A 21 3.31 17.62 3.37
C ARG A 21 4.32 16.47 3.43
N HIS A 22 3.89 15.26 3.08
CA HIS A 22 4.72 14.06 3.14
C HIS A 22 5.45 13.76 1.83
N ALA A 23 5.17 14.51 0.76
CA ALA A 23 5.61 14.20 -0.60
C ALA A 23 5.31 12.74 -1.02
N ALA A 24 4.20 12.21 -0.51
CA ALA A 24 3.82 10.81 -0.64
C ALA A 24 2.37 10.70 -1.14
N PHE A 25 2.05 9.58 -1.78
CA PHE A 25 0.72 9.29 -2.29
C PHE A 25 0.40 7.80 -2.14
N LEU A 26 -0.89 7.49 -2.15
CA LEU A 26 -1.38 6.13 -2.09
C LEU A 26 -1.51 5.56 -3.50
N VAL A 27 -1.06 4.32 -3.69
CA VAL A 27 -1.32 3.51 -4.90
C VAL A 27 -2.05 2.25 -4.46
N GLU A 28 -3.15 1.95 -5.14
CA GLU A 28 -4.01 0.80 -4.85
C GLU A 28 -4.27 0.00 -6.12
N GLY A 29 -4.65 -1.27 -5.94
CA GLY A 29 -4.85 -2.22 -7.03
C GLY A 29 -3.57 -2.96 -7.42
N ALA A 30 -3.69 -4.28 -7.52
CA ALA A 30 -2.55 -5.18 -7.77
C ALA A 30 -1.71 -4.78 -8.99
N LYS A 31 -2.36 -4.46 -10.12
CA LYS A 31 -1.66 -4.06 -11.35
C LYS A 31 -0.88 -2.76 -11.18
N SER A 32 -1.52 -1.71 -10.65
CA SER A 32 -0.88 -0.41 -10.41
C SER A 32 0.30 -0.52 -9.45
N VAL A 33 0.17 -1.35 -8.40
CA VAL A 33 1.24 -1.62 -7.45
C VAL A 33 2.42 -2.33 -8.13
N LEU A 34 2.18 -3.35 -8.96
CA LEU A 34 3.24 -4.03 -9.70
C LEU A 34 3.96 -3.09 -10.69
N GLU A 35 3.21 -2.24 -11.39
CA GLU A 35 3.79 -1.22 -12.26
C GLU A 35 4.65 -0.23 -11.46
N LEU A 36 4.16 0.23 -10.30
CA LEU A 36 4.91 1.12 -9.41
C LEU A 36 6.21 0.49 -8.93
N LEU A 37 6.18 -0.78 -8.50
CA LEU A 37 7.35 -1.53 -8.07
C LEU A 37 8.43 -1.62 -9.16
N SER A 38 8.05 -1.52 -10.44
CA SER A 38 8.98 -1.49 -11.58
C SER A 38 9.38 -0.10 -12.06
N SER A 39 8.76 0.97 -11.54
CA SER A 39 8.91 2.34 -12.04
C SER A 39 10.15 3.10 -11.53
N GLY A 40 10.86 2.55 -10.54
CA GLY A 40 12.01 3.20 -9.90
C GLY A 40 11.65 4.26 -8.85
N LEU A 41 10.36 4.46 -8.57
CA LEU A 41 9.91 5.27 -7.44
C LEU A 41 10.23 4.59 -6.10
N GLU A 42 10.58 5.40 -5.10
CA GLU A 42 10.84 4.92 -3.74
C GLU A 42 9.55 4.44 -3.07
N ILE A 43 9.61 3.26 -2.45
CA ILE A 43 8.48 2.66 -1.75
C ILE A 43 8.69 2.79 -0.25
N GLU A 44 7.90 3.65 0.39
CA GLU A 44 7.95 3.85 1.84
C GLU A 44 7.33 2.67 2.60
N HIS A 45 6.18 2.18 2.15
CA HIS A 45 5.45 1.06 2.76
C HIS A 45 4.69 0.28 1.68
N LEU A 46 4.75 -1.06 1.73
CA LEU A 46 3.87 -1.93 0.95
C LEU A 46 2.93 -2.71 1.88
N LEU A 47 1.63 -2.42 1.81
CA LEU A 47 0.60 -3.23 2.47
C LEU A 47 0.07 -4.28 1.49
N ALA A 48 0.13 -5.56 1.86
CA ALA A 48 -0.26 -6.65 0.99
C ALA A 48 -0.95 -7.78 1.75
N THR A 49 -1.88 -8.47 1.10
CA THR A 49 -2.38 -9.76 1.59
C THR A 49 -1.27 -10.81 1.47
N PRO A 50 -1.29 -11.89 2.27
CA PRO A 50 -0.34 -12.99 2.12
C PRO A 50 -0.33 -13.59 0.71
N ALA A 51 -1.52 -13.68 0.08
CA ALA A 51 -1.67 -14.18 -1.29
C ALA A 51 -0.94 -13.30 -2.31
N PHE A 52 -1.13 -11.97 -2.25
CA PHE A 52 -0.44 -11.06 -3.15
C PHE A 52 1.06 -10.97 -2.87
N ALA A 53 1.46 -10.96 -1.59
CA ALA A 53 2.86 -10.93 -1.19
C ALA A 53 3.65 -12.14 -1.73
N GLY A 54 3.03 -13.32 -1.82
CA GLY A 54 3.63 -14.52 -2.42
C GLY A 54 3.84 -14.44 -3.93
N GLN A 55 3.20 -13.50 -4.63
CA GLN A 55 3.34 -13.28 -6.07
C GLN A 55 4.36 -12.18 -6.41
N LEU A 56 4.84 -11.44 -5.40
CA LEU A 56 5.79 -10.36 -5.62
C LEU A 56 7.14 -10.93 -6.05
N PRO A 57 7.84 -10.26 -7.00
CA PRO A 57 9.22 -10.62 -7.30
C PRO A 57 10.10 -10.41 -6.05
N PRO A 58 11.21 -11.15 -5.92
CA PRO A 58 12.14 -10.95 -4.82
C PRO A 58 12.75 -9.54 -4.89
N THR A 59 12.30 -8.67 -3.99
CA THR A 59 12.74 -7.27 -3.87
C THR A 59 13.37 -7.05 -2.50
N PRO A 60 14.70 -7.23 -2.38
CA PRO A 60 15.41 -7.03 -1.12
C PRO A 60 15.19 -5.61 -0.58
N GLY A 61 14.86 -5.50 0.71
CA GLY A 61 14.68 -4.20 1.37
C GLY A 61 13.31 -3.56 1.17
N LEU A 62 12.39 -4.17 0.43
CA LEU A 62 11.01 -3.68 0.31
C LEU A 62 10.29 -3.81 1.67
N PRO A 63 9.79 -2.72 2.27
CA PRO A 63 9.13 -2.75 3.58
C PRO A 63 7.69 -3.27 3.46
N VAL A 64 7.55 -4.58 3.24
CA VAL A 64 6.25 -5.26 3.12
C VAL A 64 5.66 -5.53 4.51
N GLN A 65 4.41 -5.11 4.71
CA GLN A 65 3.62 -5.42 5.90
C GLN A 65 2.35 -6.18 5.50
N LEU A 66 2.17 -7.36 6.09
CA LEU A 66 1.01 -8.20 5.83
C LEU A 66 -0.25 -7.62 6.48
N ALA A 67 -1.29 -7.50 5.66
CA ALA A 67 -2.60 -6.99 6.01
C ALA A 67 -3.71 -7.97 5.57
N THR A 68 -4.85 -7.95 6.26
CA THR A 68 -6.06 -8.65 5.78
C THR A 68 -6.77 -7.83 4.70
N GLU A 69 -7.66 -8.46 3.93
CA GLU A 69 -8.50 -7.75 2.95
C GLU A 69 -9.36 -6.67 3.60
N ASP A 70 -9.90 -6.94 4.79
CA ASP A 70 -10.66 -5.97 5.57
C ASP A 70 -9.78 -4.77 5.98
N GLU A 71 -8.55 -5.01 6.42
CA GLU A 71 -7.60 -3.94 6.76
C GLU A 71 -7.29 -3.08 5.53
N LEU A 72 -7.04 -3.70 4.37
CA LEU A 72 -6.80 -2.97 3.12
C LEU A 72 -8.01 -2.14 2.70
N THR A 73 -9.21 -2.70 2.79
CA THR A 73 -10.47 -2.02 2.45
C THR A 73 -10.75 -0.85 3.40
N GLN A 74 -10.47 -0.99 4.69
CA GLN A 74 -10.65 0.07 5.69
C GLN A 74 -9.60 1.20 5.62
N LEU A 75 -8.45 0.92 5.02
CA LEU A 75 -7.36 1.88 4.87
C LEU A 75 -7.37 2.57 3.51
N GLY A 76 -7.88 1.88 2.49
CA GLY A 76 -7.89 2.32 1.11
C GLY A 76 -9.02 3.27 0.74
N THR A 77 -9.05 3.61 -0.55
CA THR A 77 -10.14 4.39 -1.17
C THR A 77 -11.02 3.55 -2.10
N LEU A 78 -10.56 2.36 -2.48
CA LEU A 78 -11.35 1.42 -3.28
C LEU A 78 -12.38 0.69 -2.42
N GLN A 79 -13.60 0.54 -2.95
CA GLN A 79 -14.65 -0.28 -2.31
C GLN A 79 -14.24 -1.76 -2.19
N THR A 80 -13.42 -2.24 -3.12
CA THR A 80 -12.86 -3.58 -3.12
C THR A 80 -11.44 -3.50 -3.63
N ASN A 81 -10.49 -3.99 -2.84
CA ASN A 81 -9.06 -4.03 -3.17
C ASN A 81 -8.54 -5.47 -3.08
N ALA A 82 -9.28 -6.38 -3.71
CA ALA A 82 -8.89 -7.78 -3.82
C ALA A 82 -8.02 -7.97 -5.07
N ALA A 83 -6.93 -8.73 -4.92
CA ALA A 83 -6.13 -9.20 -6.04
C ALA A 83 -6.78 -10.48 -6.61
N ALA A 84 -7.88 -10.33 -7.34
CA ALA A 84 -8.56 -11.41 -8.07
C ALA A 84 -9.16 -10.87 -9.36
#